data_AF-A0A7W1FNS3-F1
#
_entry.id   AF-A0A7W1FNS3-F1
#
_cell.length_a   1.000
_cell.length_b   1.000
_cell.length_c   1.000
_cell.angle_alpha   90.00
_cell.angle_beta   90.00
_cell.angle_gamma   90.00
#
_symmetry.space_group_name_H-M   'P 1'
#
loop_
_entity.id
_entity.type
_entity.pdbx_description
1 polymer ?
#
loop_
_entity_poly.entity_id
_entity_poly.type
_entity_poly.pdbx_seq_one_letter_code
_entity_poly.pdbx_strand_id
1 'polypeptide(L)'
;MNNFSCRTSGRFGTRAGTVLIVVAGISALLMSVTLVYLVNMRSDLEESELVVREAQARLVLIAGLQYIQEASRLGWDRPGTPEHEEGYGWTDVRDGSAGPKDRSGVPLYAVGSGKFPDIGGQAARFPLYAMERPPYAISTTFAYNPAPMNPVLAWRELVNYTKPDPQPAGETWEDFENGRPVPRLESANKSWFRVYRDRNSGTTLVEPATFTLTCGAGATQGFRTYAEAVADGKGDLFNNDPKYFTLLRSQERMLWFRTEWTSAVGGSAMGVRLRNGYWELPEINKDAHRTVYNSTPLTGVDQHWWVNRSPVGSFLWIQRLEHEPDDW
;
A
#
# COMPACT_ATOMS: atom_id res chain seq x y z
N MET A 1 -79.35 -30.77 45.26
CA MET A 1 -78.43 -31.85 44.85
C MET A 1 -77.29 -31.22 44.07
N ASN A 2 -76.18 -30.91 44.73
CA ASN A 2 -74.96 -30.39 44.08
C ASN A 2 -73.81 -31.34 44.42
N ASN A 3 -73.34 -32.07 43.41
CA ASN A 3 -72.25 -33.04 43.53
C ASN A 3 -70.91 -32.30 43.64
N PHE A 4 -70.35 -32.25 44.85
CA PHE A 4 -68.94 -31.89 45.04
C PHE A 4 -68.06 -33.05 44.57
N SER A 5 -67.58 -32.96 43.33
CA SER A 5 -66.52 -33.83 42.79
C SER A 5 -65.20 -33.45 43.47
N CYS A 6 -64.75 -34.32 44.37
CA CYS A 6 -63.43 -34.26 44.98
C CYS A 6 -62.38 -34.51 43.87
N ARG A 7 -61.78 -33.45 43.34
CA ARG A 7 -60.60 -33.55 42.47
C ARG A 7 -59.47 -34.17 43.27
N THR A 8 -59.09 -35.38 42.89
CA THR A 8 -57.86 -36.03 43.33
C THR A 8 -56.67 -35.14 42.98
N SER A 9 -56.19 -34.43 43.99
CA SER A 9 -54.88 -33.77 44.00
C SER A 9 -53.82 -34.82 43.68
N GLY A 10 -53.38 -34.85 42.42
CA GLY A 10 -52.26 -35.68 42.00
C GLY A 10 -51.07 -35.35 42.89
N ARG A 11 -50.64 -36.32 43.69
CA ARG A 11 -49.38 -36.27 44.42
C ARG A 11 -48.27 -36.15 43.38
N PHE A 12 -47.85 -34.93 43.08
CA PHE A 12 -46.59 -34.70 42.38
C PHE A 12 -45.50 -35.37 43.23
N GLY A 13 -44.95 -36.47 42.72
CA GLY A 13 -43.92 -37.22 43.42
C GLY A 13 -42.75 -36.30 43.72
N THR A 14 -42.36 -36.20 44.99
CA THR A 14 -41.25 -35.37 45.50
C THR A 14 -39.94 -35.52 44.70
N ARG A 15 -39.76 -36.65 44.00
CA ARG A 15 -38.63 -36.92 43.10
C ARG A 15 -38.62 -36.05 41.83
N ALA A 16 -39.77 -35.63 41.32
CA ALA A 16 -39.86 -34.81 40.12
C ALA A 16 -39.34 -33.37 40.35
N GLY A 17 -39.53 -32.83 41.56
CA GLY A 17 -39.02 -31.50 41.93
C GLY A 17 -37.49 -31.44 41.96
N THR A 18 -36.82 -32.46 42.51
CA THR A 18 -35.34 -32.51 42.56
C THR A 18 -34.74 -32.58 41.16
N VAL A 19 -35.33 -33.36 40.25
CA VAL A 19 -34.84 -33.46 38.86
C VAL A 19 -34.93 -32.12 38.14
N LEU A 20 -36.05 -31.39 38.30
CA LEU A 20 -36.20 -30.07 37.69
C LEU A 20 -35.17 -29.06 38.21
N ILE A 21 -34.88 -29.07 39.52
CA ILE A 21 -33.86 -28.19 40.10
C ILE A 21 -32.47 -28.52 39.54
N VAL A 22 -32.12 -29.80 39.41
CA VAL A 22 -30.83 -30.22 38.85
C VAL A 22 -30.72 -29.83 37.38
N VAL A 23 -31.75 -30.07 36.56
CA VAL A 23 -31.75 -29.71 35.14
C VAL A 23 -31.69 -28.19 34.95
N ALA A 24 -32.45 -27.43 35.73
CA ALA A 24 -32.40 -25.97 35.69
C ALA A 24 -31.02 -25.44 36.11
N GLY A 25 -30.42 -26.03 37.17
CA GLY A 25 -29.09 -25.68 37.63
C GLY A 25 -28.00 -25.97 36.59
N ILE A 26 -28.00 -27.16 35.99
CA ILE A 26 -27.04 -27.52 34.92
C ILE A 26 -27.25 -26.63 33.70
N SER A 27 -28.50 -26.35 33.32
CA SER A 27 -28.80 -25.47 32.18
C SER A 27 -28.32 -24.05 32.42
N ALA A 28 -28.52 -23.51 33.63
CA ALA A 28 -28.03 -22.18 34.01
C ALA A 28 -26.49 -22.13 34.02
N LEU A 29 -25.82 -23.18 34.50
CA LEU A 29 -24.36 -23.28 34.46
C LEU A 29 -23.83 -23.33 33.03
N LEU A 30 -24.42 -24.17 32.16
CA LEU A 30 -24.04 -24.25 30.75
C LEU A 30 -24.27 -22.93 30.01
N MET A 31 -25.39 -22.25 30.28
CA MET A 31 -25.68 -20.94 29.72
C MET A 31 -24.66 -19.89 30.18
N SER A 32 -24.29 -19.89 31.47
CA SER A 32 -23.27 -18.99 32.02
C SER A 32 -21.90 -19.21 31.38
N VAL A 33 -21.45 -20.48 31.27
CA VAL A 33 -20.18 -20.83 30.60
C VAL A 33 -20.20 -20.42 29.13
N THR A 34 -21.31 -20.64 28.43
CA THR A 34 -21.46 -20.24 27.02
C THR A 34 -21.38 -18.73 26.87
N LEU A 35 -22.01 -17.97 27.77
CA LEU A 35 -21.97 -16.50 27.74
C LEU A 35 -20.55 -15.97 27.97
N VAL A 36 -19.83 -16.50 28.95
CA VAL A 36 -18.43 -16.13 29.21
C VAL A 36 -17.56 -16.44 27.99
N TYR A 37 -17.74 -17.61 27.37
CA TYR A 37 -17.02 -17.96 26.16
C TYR A 37 -17.28 -16.99 25.00
N LEU A 38 -18.55 -16.62 24.75
CA LEU A 38 -18.92 -15.65 23.71
C LEU A 38 -18.35 -14.25 23.98
N VAL A 39 -18.33 -13.82 25.25
CA VAL A 39 -17.74 -12.53 25.65
C VAL A 39 -16.23 -12.54 25.40
N ASN A 40 -15.53 -13.62 25.78
CA ASN A 40 -14.09 -13.74 25.54
C ASN A 40 -13.77 -13.79 24.04
N MET A 41 -14.50 -14.59 23.25
CA MET A 41 -14.32 -14.62 21.79
C MET A 41 -14.50 -13.25 21.16
N ARG A 42 -15.48 -12.47 21.62
CA ARG A 42 -15.69 -11.10 21.14
C ARG A 42 -14.52 -10.18 21.51
N SER A 43 -14.04 -10.27 22.75
CA SER A 43 -12.86 -9.51 23.20
C SER A 43 -11.63 -9.84 22.37
N ASP A 44 -11.37 -11.13 22.11
CA ASP A 44 -10.23 -11.59 21.32
C ASP A 44 -10.30 -11.11 19.86
N LEU A 45 -11.52 -11.07 19.29
CA LEU A 45 -11.76 -10.54 17.95
C LEU A 45 -11.50 -9.03 17.89
N GLU A 46 -11.96 -8.27 18.88
CA GLU A 46 -11.73 -6.82 18.97
C GLU A 46 -10.23 -6.50 19.11
N GLU A 47 -9.49 -7.27 19.91
CA GLU A 47 -8.03 -7.12 20.03
C GLU A 47 -7.30 -7.49 18.73
N SER A 48 -7.69 -8.59 18.10
CA SER A 48 -7.11 -9.03 16.83
C SER A 48 -7.33 -8.01 15.71
N GLU A 49 -8.50 -7.36 15.69
CA GLU A 49 -8.83 -6.33 14.71
C GLU A 49 -7.92 -5.10 14.85
N LEU A 50 -7.58 -4.69 16.07
CA LEU A 50 -6.64 -3.60 16.32
C LEU A 50 -5.23 -3.91 15.77
N VAL A 51 -4.75 -5.14 15.97
CA VAL A 51 -3.45 -5.59 15.45
C VAL A 51 -3.46 -5.60 13.92
N VAL A 52 -4.54 -6.10 13.31
CA VAL A 52 -4.69 -6.11 11.85
C VAL A 52 -4.70 -4.69 11.28
N ARG A 53 -5.44 -3.76 11.89
CA ARG A 53 -5.47 -2.35 11.46
C ARG A 53 -4.10 -1.68 11.60
N GLU A 54 -3.36 -1.97 12.67
CA GLU A 54 -2.00 -1.46 12.81
C GLU A 54 -1.06 -2.04 11.75
N ALA A 55 -1.13 -3.34 11.47
CA ALA A 55 -0.35 -3.96 10.41
C ALA A 55 -0.69 -3.37 9.03
N GLN A 56 -1.98 -3.14 8.75
CA GLN A 56 -2.45 -2.47 7.54
C GLN A 56 -1.87 -1.06 7.43
N ALA A 57 -1.97 -0.23 8.48
CA ALA A 57 -1.41 1.11 8.46
C ALA A 57 0.11 1.13 8.21
N ARG A 58 0.85 0.10 8.70
CA ARG A 58 2.28 -0.06 8.40
C ARG A 58 2.56 -0.51 6.96
N LEU A 59 1.73 -1.37 6.38
CA LEU A 59 1.85 -1.76 4.97
C LEU A 59 1.57 -0.57 4.04
N VAL A 60 0.62 0.29 4.43
CA VAL A 60 0.27 1.51 3.71
C VAL A 60 1.45 2.50 3.64
N LEU A 61 2.34 2.51 4.64
CA LEU A 61 3.58 3.29 4.56
C LEU A 61 4.40 2.92 3.33
N ILE A 62 4.51 1.62 3.01
CA ILE A 62 5.26 1.16 1.84
C ILE A 62 4.64 1.73 0.56
N ALA A 63 3.30 1.74 0.46
CA ALA A 63 2.62 2.35 -0.67
C ALA A 63 2.89 3.86 -0.78
N GLY A 64 2.88 4.59 0.34
CA GLY A 64 3.23 6.01 0.37
C GLY A 64 4.67 6.30 -0.04
N LEU A 65 5.62 5.49 0.42
CA LEU A 65 7.04 5.57 0.05
C LEU A 65 7.25 5.26 -1.44
N GLN A 66 6.61 4.21 -1.95
CA GLN A 66 6.65 3.85 -3.37
C GLN A 66 6.02 4.94 -4.23
N TYR A 67 4.91 5.54 -3.80
CA TYR A 67 4.29 6.65 -4.49
C TYR A 67 5.25 7.84 -4.62
N ILE A 68 5.92 8.23 -3.52
CA ILE A 68 6.96 9.27 -3.56
C ILE A 68 8.10 8.88 -4.51
N GLN A 69 8.57 7.63 -4.49
CA GLN A 69 9.64 7.17 -5.37
C GLN A 69 9.25 7.18 -6.85
N GLU A 70 8.09 6.63 -7.21
CA GLU A 70 7.62 6.59 -8.60
C GLU A 70 7.26 7.99 -9.10
N ALA A 71 6.66 8.84 -8.26
CA ALA A 71 6.40 10.23 -8.64
C ALA A 71 7.68 11.09 -8.73
N SER A 72 8.80 10.66 -8.13
CA SER A 72 10.13 11.25 -8.37
C SER A 72 10.72 10.85 -9.73
N ARG A 73 10.25 9.73 -10.29
CA ARG A 73 10.78 9.09 -11.49
C ARG A 73 10.13 9.62 -12.76
N LEU A 74 8.91 10.13 -12.64
CA LEU A 74 8.12 10.64 -13.75
C LEU A 74 8.66 12.00 -14.18
N GLY A 75 9.39 11.99 -15.28
CA GLY A 75 9.23 13.07 -16.23
C GLY A 75 7.76 13.10 -16.63
N TRP A 76 7.06 14.16 -16.21
CA TRP A 76 5.65 14.34 -16.53
C TRP A 76 5.54 14.72 -18.01
N ASP A 77 5.56 13.72 -18.88
CA ASP A 77 5.26 13.97 -20.28
C ASP A 77 3.75 14.22 -20.42
N ARG A 78 3.37 15.41 -20.86
CA ARG A 78 1.96 15.70 -21.15
C ARG A 78 1.60 14.96 -22.43
N PRO A 79 0.51 14.17 -22.45
CA PRO A 79 0.03 13.59 -23.70
C PRO A 79 -0.23 14.70 -24.73
N GLY A 80 0.61 14.79 -25.77
CA GLY A 80 0.53 15.81 -26.81
C GLY A 80 1.65 16.85 -26.82
N THR A 81 2.62 16.81 -25.89
CA THR A 81 3.87 17.56 -26.04
C THR A 81 4.81 16.84 -27.01
N PRO A 82 5.37 17.52 -28.02
CA PRO A 82 6.26 16.89 -29.01
C PRO A 82 7.63 16.46 -28.43
N GLU A 83 7.95 16.87 -27.22
CA GLU A 83 9.19 16.53 -26.51
C GLU A 83 8.83 15.97 -25.14
N HIS A 84 9.48 14.86 -24.76
CA HIS A 84 9.34 14.30 -23.41
C HIS A 84 9.85 15.30 -22.37
N GLU A 85 8.95 15.84 -21.55
CA GLU A 85 9.31 16.68 -20.41
C GLU A 85 9.94 15.79 -19.32
N GLU A 86 11.25 15.52 -19.41
CA GLU A 86 12.03 14.88 -18.35
C GLU A 86 12.07 15.78 -17.10
N GLY A 87 11.03 15.70 -16.29
CA GLY A 87 11.00 16.19 -14.92
C GLY A 87 11.89 15.32 -14.03
N TYR A 88 13.06 15.86 -13.65
CA TYR A 88 13.98 15.17 -12.75
C TYR A 88 13.54 15.38 -11.28
N GLY A 89 12.99 14.34 -10.66
CA GLY A 89 12.96 14.19 -9.20
C GLY A 89 12.14 15.21 -8.39
N TRP A 90 12.22 15.05 -7.07
CA TRP A 90 11.76 16.07 -6.12
C TRP A 90 12.74 17.22 -6.00
N THR A 91 13.97 17.01 -6.44
CA THR A 91 15.01 18.04 -6.56
C THR A 91 15.41 18.13 -8.02
N ASP A 92 15.39 19.34 -8.55
CA ASP A 92 15.90 19.59 -9.88
C ASP A 92 17.44 19.49 -9.87
N VAL A 93 17.97 18.51 -10.61
CA VAL A 93 19.41 18.24 -10.70
C VAL A 93 20.20 19.36 -11.36
N ARG A 94 19.54 20.27 -12.09
CA ARG A 94 20.20 21.37 -12.82
C ARG A 94 20.61 22.51 -11.89
N ASP A 95 19.80 22.79 -10.88
CA ASP A 95 19.97 23.95 -10.00
C ASP A 95 19.90 23.63 -8.50
N GLY A 96 19.60 22.38 -8.11
CA GLY A 96 19.47 21.93 -6.71
C GLY A 96 18.22 22.46 -6.00
N SER A 97 17.31 23.11 -6.73
CA SER A 97 16.07 23.64 -6.18
C SER A 97 14.95 22.62 -6.20
N ALA A 98 13.79 23.00 -5.66
CA ALA A 98 12.63 22.14 -5.60
C ALA A 98 12.01 21.83 -6.99
N GLY A 99 12.02 20.56 -7.36
CA GLY A 99 11.24 19.99 -8.48
C GLY A 99 9.83 19.57 -8.06
N PRO A 100 9.01 19.00 -8.96
CA PRO A 100 9.31 18.80 -10.37
C PRO A 100 9.25 20.12 -11.16
N LYS A 101 10.15 20.29 -12.12
CA LYS A 101 10.21 21.42 -13.06
C LYS A 101 10.24 20.91 -14.49
N ASP A 102 9.71 21.69 -15.42
CA ASP A 102 9.81 21.40 -16.86
C ASP A 102 11.24 21.64 -17.41
N ARG A 103 11.45 21.42 -18.71
CA ARG A 103 12.74 21.67 -19.37
C ARG A 103 13.21 23.13 -19.27
N SER A 104 12.29 24.08 -19.14
CA SER A 104 12.58 25.52 -19.00
C SER A 104 12.88 25.93 -17.55
N GLY A 105 12.76 25.01 -16.59
CA GLY A 105 12.96 25.27 -15.16
C GLY A 105 11.72 25.82 -14.45
N VAL A 106 10.56 25.81 -15.11
CA VAL A 106 9.29 26.26 -14.55
C VAL A 106 8.71 25.14 -13.66
N PRO A 107 8.31 25.43 -12.42
CA PRO A 107 7.65 24.44 -11.56
C PRO A 107 6.41 23.83 -12.22
N LEU A 108 6.32 22.50 -12.21
CA LEU A 108 5.14 21.74 -12.66
C LEU A 108 4.06 21.63 -11.56
N TYR A 109 4.24 22.37 -10.48
CA TYR A 109 3.33 22.46 -9.34
C TYR A 109 3.05 23.93 -9.01
N ALA A 110 1.94 24.17 -8.31
CA ALA A 110 1.52 25.52 -7.93
C ALA A 110 1.57 25.67 -6.41
N VAL A 111 2.65 26.30 -5.88
CA VAL A 111 2.91 26.46 -4.44
C VAL A 111 1.65 26.80 -3.64
N GLY A 112 1.24 25.92 -2.74
CA GLY A 112 0.10 26.11 -1.84
C GLY A 112 -1.28 25.85 -2.46
N SER A 113 -1.35 25.30 -3.67
CA SER A 113 -2.57 24.78 -4.30
C SER A 113 -3.22 23.62 -3.53
N GLY A 114 -2.44 22.91 -2.70
CA GLY A 114 -2.92 21.76 -1.94
C GLY A 114 -3.16 20.50 -2.78
N LYS A 115 -2.58 20.45 -3.99
CA LYS A 115 -2.61 19.27 -4.85
C LYS A 115 -1.20 18.76 -5.06
N PHE A 116 -0.88 17.59 -4.54
CA PHE A 116 0.40 16.93 -4.82
C PHE A 116 0.64 16.84 -6.34
N PRO A 117 1.87 17.11 -6.85
CA PRO A 117 3.18 17.20 -6.16
C PRO A 117 3.53 18.50 -5.43
N ASP A 118 2.57 19.39 -5.23
CA ASP A 118 2.78 20.71 -4.66
C ASP A 118 3.53 20.75 -3.30
N ILE A 119 4.25 21.85 -3.08
CA ILE A 119 5.10 22.11 -1.92
C ILE A 119 4.37 23.07 -0.99
N GLY A 120 4.13 22.60 0.23
CA GLY A 120 3.27 23.31 1.17
C GLY A 120 1.81 23.30 0.75
N GLY A 121 0.91 23.59 1.69
CA GLY A 121 -0.54 23.57 1.48
C GLY A 121 -1.22 22.32 2.04
N GLN A 122 -2.21 21.78 1.32
CA GLN A 122 -2.96 20.60 1.74
C GLN A 122 -2.26 19.30 1.31
N ALA A 123 -2.23 18.31 2.20
CA ALA A 123 -1.72 16.99 1.87
C ALA A 123 -2.62 16.29 0.86
N ALA A 124 -2.02 15.66 -0.15
CA ALA A 124 -2.79 14.84 -1.06
C ALA A 124 -3.20 13.53 -0.40
N ARG A 125 -4.39 13.05 -0.76
CA ARG A 125 -5.06 11.91 -0.13
C ARG A 125 -5.26 10.81 -1.15
N PHE A 126 -4.89 9.60 -0.77
CA PHE A 126 -4.90 8.42 -1.62
C PHE A 126 -5.62 7.28 -0.91
N PRO A 127 -6.91 7.05 -1.18
CA PRO A 127 -7.60 5.85 -0.70
C PRO A 127 -6.99 4.62 -1.38
N LEU A 128 -6.74 3.58 -0.60
CA LEU A 128 -6.18 2.33 -1.09
C LEU A 128 -7.25 1.24 -1.04
N TYR A 129 -7.36 0.52 -2.14
CA TYR A 129 -8.22 -0.63 -2.28
C TYR A 129 -7.62 -1.59 -3.30
N ALA A 130 -7.96 -2.86 -3.17
CA ALA A 130 -7.69 -3.85 -4.19
C ALA A 130 -8.73 -3.70 -5.30
N MET A 131 -8.28 -3.60 -6.54
CA MET A 131 -9.17 -3.73 -7.70
C MET A 131 -9.51 -5.21 -7.90
N GLU A 132 -10.66 -5.50 -8.52
CA GLU A 132 -10.97 -6.85 -8.97
C GLU A 132 -9.85 -7.39 -9.85
N ARG A 133 -9.44 -6.60 -10.84
CA ARG A 133 -8.28 -6.85 -11.70
C ARG A 133 -7.63 -5.52 -12.10
N PRO A 134 -6.39 -5.22 -11.69
CA PRO A 134 -5.73 -4.00 -12.12
C PRO A 134 -5.41 -4.02 -13.64
N PRO A 135 -5.17 -2.85 -14.25
CA PRO A 135 -4.53 -2.74 -15.57
C PRO A 135 -3.28 -3.61 -15.66
N TYR A 136 -3.10 -4.27 -16.80
CA TYR A 136 -1.98 -5.17 -17.10
C TYR A 136 -1.79 -6.31 -16.10
N ALA A 137 -2.86 -6.72 -15.41
CA ALA A 137 -2.81 -7.85 -14.49
C ALA A 137 -2.40 -9.13 -15.21
N ILE A 138 -1.38 -9.81 -14.68
CA ILE A 138 -0.98 -11.14 -15.12
C ILE A 138 -1.80 -12.20 -14.39
N SER A 139 -2.11 -13.29 -15.08
CA SER A 139 -2.75 -14.46 -14.50
C SER A 139 -1.79 -15.14 -13.52
N THR A 140 -2.29 -15.53 -12.34
CA THR A 140 -1.52 -16.34 -11.38
C THR A 140 -1.50 -17.83 -11.76
N THR A 141 -2.31 -18.23 -12.74
CA THR A 141 -2.36 -19.61 -13.23
C THR A 141 -1.25 -19.82 -14.23
N PHE A 142 -0.38 -20.80 -13.95
CA PHE A 142 0.67 -21.24 -14.87
C PHE A 142 0.08 -21.71 -16.20
N ALA A 143 0.66 -21.27 -17.32
CA ALA A 143 0.25 -21.74 -18.63
C ALA A 143 0.75 -23.16 -18.85
N TYR A 144 -0.16 -24.12 -18.75
CA TYR A 144 0.17 -25.51 -19.00
C TYR A 144 0.57 -25.71 -20.48
N ASN A 145 1.85 -26.00 -20.71
CA ASN A 145 2.42 -26.34 -22.02
C ASN A 145 2.96 -27.78 -21.98
N PRO A 146 2.09 -28.80 -22.02
CA PRO A 146 2.55 -30.18 -22.04
C PRO A 146 3.30 -30.44 -23.34
N ALA A 147 4.44 -31.14 -23.26
CA ALA A 147 5.12 -31.61 -24.45
C ALA A 147 4.17 -32.52 -25.24
N PRO A 148 3.95 -32.27 -26.55
CA PRO A 148 3.06 -33.11 -27.33
C PRO A 148 3.63 -34.53 -27.43
N MET A 149 2.79 -35.55 -27.24
CA MET A 149 3.21 -36.96 -27.25
C MET A 149 3.45 -37.53 -28.67
N ASN A 150 3.46 -36.68 -29.70
CA ASN A 150 3.64 -37.12 -31.08
C ASN A 150 5.15 -37.17 -31.43
N PRO A 151 5.75 -38.37 -31.57
CA PRO A 151 7.18 -38.52 -31.82
C PRO A 151 7.61 -38.11 -33.23
N VAL A 152 6.65 -37.80 -34.12
CA VAL A 152 6.91 -37.40 -35.52
C VAL A 152 7.11 -35.88 -35.64
N LEU A 153 6.78 -35.10 -34.61
CA LEU A 153 6.97 -33.65 -34.62
C LEU A 153 8.44 -33.27 -34.59
N ALA A 154 8.80 -32.18 -35.28
CA ALA A 154 10.16 -31.67 -35.25
C ALA A 154 10.51 -31.12 -33.86
N TRP A 155 11.79 -31.15 -33.47
CA TRP A 155 12.25 -30.65 -32.16
C TRP A 155 11.72 -29.25 -31.83
N ARG A 156 11.74 -28.33 -32.80
CA ARG A 156 11.22 -26.97 -32.64
C ARG A 156 9.75 -26.96 -32.21
N GLU A 157 8.93 -27.86 -32.73
CA GLU A 157 7.49 -27.97 -32.40
C GLU A 157 7.28 -28.63 -31.04
N LEU A 158 8.16 -29.55 -30.63
CA LEU A 158 8.15 -30.18 -29.31
C LEU A 158 8.47 -29.19 -28.18
N VAL A 159 9.36 -28.21 -28.45
CA VAL A 159 9.81 -27.22 -27.45
C VAL A 159 9.13 -25.85 -27.57
N ASN A 160 8.26 -25.65 -28.55
CA ASN A 160 7.59 -24.37 -28.73
C ASN A 160 6.51 -24.18 -27.67
N TYR A 161 6.63 -23.12 -26.87
CA TYR A 161 5.58 -22.74 -25.92
C TYR A 161 4.40 -22.14 -26.70
N THR A 162 3.30 -22.89 -26.77
CA THR A 162 2.05 -22.40 -27.40
C THR A 162 1.37 -21.31 -26.59
N LYS A 163 1.66 -21.27 -25.28
CA LYS A 163 1.16 -20.27 -24.33
C LYS A 163 2.32 -19.75 -23.48
N PRO A 164 3.07 -18.73 -23.92
CA PRO A 164 4.25 -18.25 -23.19
C PRO A 164 3.84 -17.61 -21.85
N ASP A 165 4.42 -18.05 -20.75
CA ASP A 165 4.22 -17.37 -19.46
C ASP A 165 5.05 -16.07 -19.37
N PRO A 166 4.55 -15.03 -18.69
CA PRO A 166 3.24 -14.95 -18.01
C PRO A 166 2.07 -14.71 -18.97
N GLN A 167 0.90 -15.25 -18.66
CA GLN A 167 -0.34 -14.98 -19.39
C GLN A 167 -1.06 -13.73 -18.86
N PRO A 168 -1.73 -12.94 -19.72
CA PRO A 168 -2.60 -11.87 -19.25
C PRO A 168 -3.81 -12.42 -18.50
N ALA A 169 -4.29 -11.72 -17.49
CA ALA A 169 -5.56 -12.03 -16.82
C ALA A 169 -6.78 -11.49 -17.59
N GLY A 170 -6.57 -10.75 -18.69
CA GLY A 170 -7.60 -10.30 -19.62
C GLY A 170 -7.76 -11.23 -20.81
N GLU A 171 -8.99 -11.39 -21.31
CA GLU A 171 -9.28 -12.24 -22.49
C GLU A 171 -8.90 -11.54 -23.81
N THR A 172 -8.97 -10.20 -23.83
CA THR A 172 -8.58 -9.36 -24.96
C THR A 172 -7.48 -8.38 -24.53
N TRP A 173 -6.78 -7.80 -25.51
CA TRP A 173 -5.77 -6.76 -25.23
C TRP A 173 -6.39 -5.56 -24.51
N GLU A 174 -7.54 -5.07 -24.97
CA GLU A 174 -8.26 -3.97 -24.34
C GLU A 174 -8.68 -4.28 -22.89
N ASP A 175 -9.12 -5.52 -22.63
CA ASP A 175 -9.50 -6.00 -21.30
C ASP A 175 -8.29 -6.16 -20.35
N PHE A 176 -7.13 -6.52 -20.90
CA PHE A 176 -5.85 -6.58 -20.19
C PHE A 176 -5.32 -5.18 -19.89
N GLU A 177 -5.32 -4.29 -20.88
CA GLU A 177 -4.85 -2.90 -20.77
C GLU A 177 -5.68 -2.10 -19.77
N ASN A 178 -7.01 -2.16 -19.86
CA ASN A 178 -7.88 -1.40 -18.98
C ASN A 178 -8.14 -2.08 -17.62
N GLY A 179 -8.02 -3.40 -17.56
CA GLY A 179 -8.38 -4.18 -16.37
C GLY A 179 -9.87 -4.08 -16.00
N ARG A 180 -10.17 -4.24 -14.71
CA ARG A 180 -11.47 -4.00 -14.08
C ARG A 180 -11.23 -3.20 -12.80
N PRO A 181 -11.29 -1.85 -12.87
CA PRO A 181 -10.94 -0.97 -11.76
C PRO A 181 -12.00 -0.92 -10.64
N VAL A 182 -12.94 -1.88 -10.62
CA VAL A 182 -13.97 -1.98 -9.58
C VAL A 182 -13.27 -2.32 -8.25
N PRO A 183 -13.46 -1.51 -7.19
CA PRO A 183 -12.92 -1.83 -5.87
C PRO A 183 -13.56 -3.10 -5.32
N ARG A 184 -12.73 -4.02 -4.80
CA ARG A 184 -13.23 -5.17 -4.04
C ARG A 184 -13.82 -4.69 -2.73
N LEU A 185 -15.05 -5.12 -2.44
CA LEU A 185 -15.82 -4.67 -1.27
C LEU A 185 -15.07 -4.92 0.05
N GLU A 186 -14.31 -6.02 0.13
CA GLU A 186 -13.53 -6.36 1.32
C GLU A 186 -12.28 -5.49 1.53
N SER A 187 -11.92 -4.62 0.59
CA SER A 187 -10.75 -3.74 0.67
C SER A 187 -11.09 -2.26 0.60
N ALA A 188 -12.25 -1.93 0.03
CA ALA A 188 -12.75 -0.57 -0.06
C ALA A 188 -12.86 0.07 1.31
N ASN A 189 -12.44 1.33 1.43
CA ASN A 189 -12.53 2.14 2.66
C ASN A 189 -11.83 1.55 3.89
N LYS A 190 -10.84 0.66 3.69
CA LYS A 190 -10.07 0.09 4.81
C LYS A 190 -8.72 0.74 5.04
N SER A 191 -8.16 1.36 4.01
CA SER A 191 -6.80 1.89 4.08
C SER A 191 -6.66 3.12 3.20
N TRP A 192 -5.80 4.03 3.62
CA TRP A 192 -5.49 5.25 2.88
C TRP A 192 -4.18 5.82 3.38
N PHE A 193 -3.52 6.62 2.55
CA PHE A 193 -2.44 7.48 3.02
C PHE A 193 -2.64 8.92 2.56
N ARG A 194 -2.00 9.83 3.29
CA ARG A 194 -1.77 11.19 2.87
C ARG A 194 -0.29 11.45 2.75
N VAL A 195 0.07 12.31 1.81
CA VAL A 195 1.43 12.80 1.63
C VAL A 195 1.40 14.31 1.60
N TYR A 196 2.14 14.89 2.51
CA TYR A 196 2.44 16.31 2.56
C TYR A 196 3.92 16.51 2.29
N ARG A 197 4.26 17.44 1.40
CA ARG A 197 5.65 17.82 1.18
C ARG A 197 5.94 19.11 1.91
N ASP A 198 6.90 19.03 2.82
CA ASP A 198 7.24 20.13 3.70
C ASP A 198 7.82 21.31 2.89
N ARG A 199 7.42 22.51 3.29
CA ARG A 199 7.96 23.75 2.75
C ARG A 199 9.08 24.19 3.68
N ASN A 200 10.33 23.87 3.30
CA ASN A 200 11.50 24.45 3.98
C ASN A 200 11.46 25.98 3.82
N SER A 201 10.91 26.65 4.82
CA SER A 201 10.62 28.08 4.83
C SER A 201 11.89 28.87 5.18
N GLY A 202 12.87 28.89 4.28
CA GLY A 202 14.03 29.77 4.51
C GLY A 202 15.24 29.62 3.60
N THR A 203 15.35 28.59 2.77
CA THR A 203 16.54 28.36 1.94
C THR A 203 16.19 28.14 0.48
N THR A 204 16.99 28.76 -0.40
CA THR A 204 16.96 28.55 -1.87
C THR A 204 17.37 27.12 -2.27
N LEU A 205 18.09 26.41 -1.39
CA LEU A 205 18.36 24.98 -1.51
C LEU A 205 17.30 24.20 -0.74
N VAL A 206 16.63 23.27 -1.42
CA VAL A 206 15.47 22.51 -0.92
C VAL A 206 15.80 21.02 -0.74
N GLU A 207 17.09 20.67 -0.81
CA GLU A 207 17.54 19.35 -0.40
C GLU A 207 17.92 19.31 1.08
N PRO A 208 17.61 18.19 1.74
CA PRO A 208 16.85 17.04 1.22
C PRO A 208 15.33 17.27 1.22
N ALA A 209 14.59 16.57 0.35
CA ALA A 209 13.14 16.73 0.24
C ALA A 209 12.45 15.95 1.37
N THR A 210 11.81 16.66 2.30
CA THR A 210 11.13 16.05 3.44
C THR A 210 9.63 15.91 3.20
N PHE A 211 9.09 14.76 3.57
CA PHE A 211 7.67 14.43 3.45
C PHE A 211 7.10 14.02 4.80
N THR A 212 5.85 14.40 5.05
CA THR A 212 5.02 13.86 6.11
C THR A 212 4.03 12.90 5.47
N LEU A 213 4.12 11.63 5.85
CA LEU A 213 3.21 10.57 5.45
C LEU A 213 2.28 10.24 6.62
N THR A 214 0.98 10.33 6.38
CA THR A 214 -0.02 9.84 7.33
C THR A 214 -0.68 8.60 6.76
N CYS A 215 -0.56 7.47 7.46
CA CYS A 215 -1.09 6.19 7.03
C CYS A 215 -2.24 5.81 7.96
N GLY A 216 -3.42 5.60 7.40
CA GLY A 216 -4.62 5.22 8.14
C GLY A 216 -5.17 3.87 7.72
N ALA A 217 -5.67 3.12 8.71
CA ALA A 217 -6.51 1.95 8.52
C ALA A 217 -7.89 2.23 9.14
N GLY A 218 -8.81 2.67 8.30
CA GLY A 218 -10.16 3.08 8.69
C GLY A 218 -10.96 3.71 7.56
N ALA A 219 -12.22 4.02 7.88
CA ALA A 219 -13.23 4.45 6.92
C ALA A 219 -13.31 5.97 6.72
N THR A 220 -12.44 6.75 7.36
CA THR A 220 -12.40 8.21 7.15
C THR A 220 -11.82 8.59 5.79
N GLN A 221 -11.28 7.62 5.04
CA GLN A 221 -10.61 7.80 3.74
C GLN A 221 -9.46 8.81 3.74
N GLY A 222 -8.98 9.25 4.91
CA GLY A 222 -7.92 10.25 5.04
C GLY A 222 -8.39 11.68 5.21
N PHE A 223 -9.66 11.91 5.51
CA PHE A 223 -10.09 13.21 5.99
C PHE A 223 -9.63 13.40 7.44
N ARG A 224 -9.02 14.55 7.76
CA ARG A 224 -8.64 14.93 9.12
C ARG A 224 -9.87 15.31 9.95
N THR A 225 -10.79 16.04 9.33
CA THR A 225 -12.01 16.52 9.97
C THR A 225 -13.22 16.36 9.05
N TYR A 226 -14.42 16.32 9.64
CA TYR A 226 -15.66 16.33 8.86
C TYR A 226 -15.81 17.63 8.04
N ALA A 227 -15.32 18.76 8.55
CA ALA A 227 -15.34 20.03 7.81
C ALA A 227 -14.50 19.95 6.53
N GLU A 228 -13.34 19.28 6.57
CA GLU A 228 -12.54 18.99 5.38
C GLU A 228 -13.31 18.11 4.38
N ALA A 229 -14.01 17.09 4.86
CA ALA A 229 -14.85 16.25 3.99
C ALA A 229 -15.97 17.04 3.31
N VAL A 230 -16.63 17.95 4.04
CA VAL A 230 -17.67 18.83 3.46
C VAL A 230 -17.07 19.82 2.47
N ALA A 231 -15.91 20.39 2.76
CA ALA A 231 -15.21 21.30 1.85
C ALA A 231 -14.85 20.61 0.51
N ASP A 232 -14.49 19.33 0.55
CA ASP A 232 -14.24 18.49 -0.62
C ASP A 232 -15.52 17.97 -1.29
N GLY A 233 -16.72 18.33 -0.80
CA GLY A 233 -18.01 17.86 -1.32
C GLY A 233 -18.27 16.38 -1.06
N LYS A 234 -17.66 15.81 -0.01
CA LYS A 234 -17.74 14.40 0.39
C LYS A 234 -18.50 14.18 1.70
N GLY A 235 -19.29 15.16 2.16
CA GLY A 235 -20.14 15.02 3.35
C GLY A 235 -21.11 13.83 3.27
N ASP A 236 -21.63 13.53 2.08
CA ASP A 236 -22.56 12.42 1.84
C ASP A 236 -21.97 11.04 2.17
N LEU A 237 -20.64 10.86 2.03
CA LEU A 237 -19.96 9.61 2.40
C LEU A 237 -20.09 9.29 3.90
N PHE A 238 -20.35 10.33 4.70
CA PHE A 238 -20.48 10.25 6.15
C PHE A 238 -21.92 10.55 6.60
N ASN A 239 -22.92 10.25 5.76
CA ASN A 239 -24.34 10.47 6.02
C ASN A 239 -24.68 11.93 6.38
N ASN A 240 -23.85 12.88 5.95
CA ASN A 240 -23.89 14.27 6.37
C ASN A 240 -23.89 14.49 7.91
N ASP A 241 -23.33 13.56 8.69
CA ASP A 241 -23.33 13.60 10.16
C ASP A 241 -21.90 13.69 10.74
N PRO A 242 -21.52 14.82 11.39
CA PRO A 242 -20.22 14.96 12.05
C PRO A 242 -20.00 13.96 13.18
N LYS A 243 -21.05 13.49 13.85
CA LYS A 243 -20.92 12.48 14.92
C LYS A 243 -20.55 11.12 14.35
N TYR A 244 -21.15 10.75 13.22
CA TYR A 244 -20.79 9.53 12.51
C TYR A 244 -19.33 9.57 12.05
N PHE A 245 -18.87 10.70 11.50
CA PHE A 245 -17.45 10.87 11.17
C PHE A 245 -16.53 10.70 12.39
N THR A 246 -16.90 11.31 13.53
CA THR A 246 -16.13 11.21 14.79
C THR A 246 -16.05 9.76 15.29
N LEU A 247 -17.13 8.98 15.11
CA LEU A 247 -17.15 7.56 15.44
C LEU A 247 -16.22 6.74 14.52
N LEU A 248 -16.25 6.98 13.21
CA LEU A 248 -15.32 6.32 12.29
C LEU A 248 -13.87 6.67 12.60
N ARG A 249 -13.64 7.94 12.97
CA ARG A 249 -12.32 8.45 13.34
C ARG A 249 -11.77 7.83 14.62
N SER A 250 -12.61 7.59 15.62
CA SER A 250 -12.18 6.95 16.88
C SER A 250 -11.86 5.47 16.73
N GLN A 251 -12.42 4.81 15.72
CA GLN A 251 -12.14 3.42 15.38
C GLN A 251 -10.88 3.26 14.53
N GLU A 252 -10.42 4.31 13.88
CA GLU A 252 -9.32 4.28 12.94
C GLU A 252 -7.96 4.20 13.63
N ARG A 253 -7.08 3.34 13.09
CA ARG A 253 -5.68 3.33 13.49
C ARG A 253 -4.88 4.20 12.52
N MET A 254 -4.20 5.21 13.04
CA MET A 254 -3.27 6.03 12.27
C MET A 254 -1.86 5.91 12.76
N LEU A 255 -0.94 6.09 11.82
CA LEU A 255 0.48 6.23 12.06
C LEU A 255 0.99 7.41 11.22
N TRP A 256 1.86 8.21 11.83
CA TRP A 256 2.48 9.35 11.17
C TRP A 256 3.97 9.10 11.03
N PHE A 257 4.49 9.45 9.86
CA PHE A 257 5.90 9.30 9.54
C PHE A 257 6.41 10.58 8.91
N ARG A 258 7.64 10.94 9.25
CA ARG A 258 8.41 11.90 8.49
C ARG A 258 9.50 11.14 7.75
N THR A 259 9.75 11.52 6.51
CA THR A 259 10.75 10.87 5.67
C THR A 259 11.56 11.92 4.96
N GLU A 260 12.81 11.58 4.71
CA GLU A 260 13.72 12.42 3.95
C GLU A 260 14.16 11.67 2.71
N TRP A 261 13.80 12.22 1.56
CA TRP A 261 14.18 11.72 0.27
C TRP A 261 15.32 12.56 -0.28
N THR A 262 16.28 11.89 -0.91
CA THR A 262 17.38 12.52 -1.63
C THR A 262 17.40 12.04 -3.07
N SER A 263 17.79 12.92 -3.99
CA SER A 263 18.11 12.57 -5.36
C SER A 263 19.32 11.66 -5.47
N ALA A 264 20.12 11.53 -4.39
CA ALA A 264 21.24 10.62 -4.35
C ALA A 264 20.78 9.20 -4.63
N VAL A 265 21.32 8.66 -5.71
CA VAL A 265 21.12 7.27 -6.08
C VAL A 265 22.02 6.42 -5.20
N GLY A 266 21.44 5.88 -4.12
CA GLY A 266 22.11 5.01 -3.17
C GLY A 266 21.94 3.53 -3.51
N GLY A 267 22.97 2.73 -3.19
CA GLY A 267 22.98 1.28 -3.33
C GLY A 267 24.35 0.78 -3.80
N SER A 268 24.81 -0.36 -3.27
CA SER A 268 26.05 -1.00 -3.74
C SER A 268 25.99 -1.13 -5.26
N ALA A 269 26.79 -0.33 -5.96
CA ALA A 269 26.90 -0.43 -7.40
C ALA A 269 27.42 -1.83 -7.73
N MET A 270 26.64 -2.61 -8.48
CA MET A 270 27.10 -3.89 -8.97
C MET A 270 27.94 -3.58 -10.20
N GLY A 271 29.26 -3.65 -10.05
CA GLY A 271 30.15 -3.65 -11.20
C GLY A 271 30.03 -5.01 -11.88
N VAL A 272 29.41 -5.06 -13.07
CA VAL A 272 29.54 -6.23 -13.93
C VAL A 272 30.83 -6.06 -14.71
N ARG A 273 31.83 -6.90 -14.43
CA ARG A 273 33.04 -7.00 -15.24
C ARG A 273 32.83 -8.09 -16.27
N LEU A 274 32.72 -7.69 -17.54
CA LEU A 274 32.79 -8.64 -18.65
C LEU A 274 34.26 -8.80 -19.01
N ARG A 275 34.85 -9.92 -18.57
CA ARG A 275 36.17 -10.33 -19.06
C ARG A 275 35.98 -11.17 -20.32
N ASN A 276 36.77 -10.91 -21.35
CA ASN A 276 36.67 -11.66 -22.61
C ASN A 276 36.97 -13.16 -22.35
N GLY A 277 35.97 -14.03 -22.49
CA GLY A 277 36.13 -15.49 -22.48
C GLY A 277 35.60 -16.28 -21.27
N TYR A 278 35.06 -15.65 -20.21
CA TYR A 278 34.51 -16.37 -19.05
C TYR A 278 33.27 -15.69 -18.45
N TRP A 279 32.20 -16.48 -18.24
CA TRP A 279 31.10 -16.11 -17.35
C TRP A 279 31.52 -16.46 -15.91
N GLU A 280 32.31 -15.61 -15.27
CA GLU A 280 32.55 -15.76 -13.84
C GLU A 280 31.32 -15.26 -13.06
N LEU A 281 30.96 -15.99 -11.99
CA LEU A 281 29.92 -15.55 -11.06
C LEU A 281 30.26 -14.15 -10.54
N PRO A 282 29.27 -13.24 -10.39
CA PRO A 282 29.53 -11.89 -9.94
C PRO A 282 30.14 -11.91 -8.53
N GLU A 283 31.45 -11.71 -8.43
CA GLU A 283 32.08 -11.43 -7.15
C GLU A 283 31.60 -10.06 -6.67
N ILE A 284 31.01 -10.02 -5.47
CA ILE A 284 30.67 -8.77 -4.80
C ILE A 284 31.98 -8.03 -4.57
N ASN A 285 32.21 -6.97 -5.36
CA ASN A 285 33.42 -6.17 -5.30
C ASN A 285 33.54 -5.53 -3.91
N LYS A 286 34.47 -6.02 -3.10
CA LYS A 286 34.74 -5.51 -1.74
C LYS A 286 35.45 -4.14 -1.75
N ASP A 287 35.88 -3.66 -2.92
CA ASP A 287 36.71 -2.47 -3.08
C ASP A 287 35.94 -1.20 -3.52
N ALA A 288 34.61 -1.16 -3.36
CA ALA A 288 33.75 -0.04 -3.75
C ALA A 288 34.15 1.34 -3.16
N HIS A 289 35.08 1.40 -2.21
CA HIS A 289 35.56 2.64 -1.61
C HIS A 289 36.73 3.33 -2.34
N ARG A 290 37.42 2.70 -3.30
CA ARG A 290 38.52 3.33 -4.05
C ARG A 290 38.05 3.86 -5.40
N THR A 291 37.61 5.12 -5.38
CA THR A 291 37.55 6.09 -6.49
C THR A 291 38.07 5.59 -7.85
N VAL A 292 37.13 5.21 -8.73
CA VAL A 292 37.36 4.87 -10.14
C VAL A 292 37.18 6.13 -11.01
N TYR A 293 37.90 7.19 -10.67
CA TYR A 293 38.15 8.33 -11.57
C TYR A 293 39.63 8.32 -12.01
N ASN A 294 40.23 7.14 -12.13
CA ASN A 294 41.55 7.03 -12.74
C ASN A 294 41.38 7.16 -14.26
N SER A 295 41.93 8.24 -14.80
CA SER A 295 41.95 8.65 -16.20
C SER A 295 42.80 7.75 -17.11
N THR A 296 43.05 6.50 -16.71
CA THR A 296 43.85 5.57 -17.51
C THR A 296 42.99 5.06 -18.68
N PRO A 297 43.42 5.26 -19.94
CA PRO A 297 42.72 4.69 -21.09
C PRO A 297 42.74 3.16 -20.97
N LEU A 298 41.57 2.54 -20.81
CA LEU A 298 41.44 1.08 -20.83
C LEU A 298 41.65 0.59 -22.27
N THR A 299 42.90 0.36 -22.63
CA THR A 299 43.29 -0.25 -23.91
C THR A 299 43.03 -1.75 -23.83
N GLY A 300 41.81 -2.18 -24.17
CA GLY A 300 41.47 -3.59 -24.39
C GLY A 300 40.32 -4.12 -23.53
N VAL A 301 39.10 -3.97 -24.04
CA VAL A 301 37.89 -4.81 -23.85
C VAL A 301 37.31 -5.05 -22.44
N ASP A 302 37.88 -4.50 -21.36
CA ASP A 302 37.21 -4.55 -20.05
C ASP A 302 36.13 -3.45 -19.97
N GLN A 303 34.91 -3.78 -20.43
CA GLN A 303 33.75 -2.92 -20.21
C GLN A 303 33.25 -3.09 -18.78
N HIS A 304 33.41 -2.03 -17.98
CA HIS A 304 32.82 -1.94 -16.66
C HIS A 304 31.47 -1.22 -16.77
N TRP A 305 30.38 -1.96 -16.57
CA TRP A 305 29.05 -1.37 -16.44
C TRP A 305 28.73 -1.24 -14.96
N TRP A 306 28.67 -0.01 -14.48
CA TRP A 306 28.13 0.30 -13.16
C TRP A 306 26.64 0.52 -13.33
N VAL A 307 25.85 -0.49 -12.96
CA VAL A 307 24.39 -0.32 -12.94
C VAL A 307 24.02 0.10 -11.53
N ASN A 308 23.56 1.35 -11.38
CA ASN A 308 22.91 1.76 -10.15
C ASN A 308 21.66 0.90 -9.95
N ARG A 309 21.59 0.18 -8.82
CA ARG A 309 20.47 -0.73 -8.54
C ARG A 309 19.16 0.03 -8.25
N SER A 310 19.27 1.27 -7.79
CA SER A 310 18.13 2.18 -7.71
C SER A 310 18.20 3.12 -8.90
N PRO A 311 17.29 3.09 -9.87
CA PRO A 311 17.22 4.13 -10.90
C PRO A 311 16.61 5.44 -10.36
N VAL A 312 16.25 5.48 -9.07
CA VAL A 312 15.56 6.60 -8.41
C VAL A 312 16.32 7.06 -7.16
N GLY A 313 15.94 8.23 -6.66
CA GLY A 313 16.41 8.73 -5.37
C GLY A 313 16.02 7.81 -4.21
N SER A 314 16.69 7.99 -3.08
CA SER A 314 16.62 7.09 -1.92
C SER A 314 16.07 7.81 -0.70
N PHE A 315 15.49 7.07 0.25
CA PHE A 315 15.15 7.62 1.56
C PHE A 315 16.38 7.53 2.48
N LEU A 316 16.82 8.67 3.02
CA LEU A 316 17.91 8.74 3.99
C LEU A 316 17.47 8.24 5.36
N TRP A 317 16.25 8.61 5.76
CA TRP A 317 15.64 8.13 6.99
C TRP A 317 14.12 8.15 6.90
N ILE A 318 13.52 7.33 7.77
CA ILE A 318 12.08 7.22 7.99
C ILE A 318 11.88 7.24 9.51
N GLN A 319 11.23 8.28 10.02
CA GLN A 319 10.99 8.46 11.44
C GLN A 319 9.49 8.40 11.72
N ARG A 320 9.09 7.54 12.66
CA ARG A 320 7.72 7.55 13.19
C ARG A 320 7.55 8.76 14.12
N LEU A 321 6.46 9.50 13.95
CA LEU A 321 6.09 10.60 14.84
C LEU A 321 5.17 10.09 15.94
N GLU A 322 5.38 10.59 17.17
CA GLU A 322 4.55 10.24 18.33
C GLU A 322 3.23 11.01 18.36
N HIS A 323 3.22 12.21 17.77
CA HIS A 323 2.09 13.12 17.75
C HIS A 323 1.63 13.39 16.32
N GLU A 324 0.36 13.73 16.20
CA GLU A 324 -0.22 14.20 14.95
C GLU A 324 0.51 15.49 14.51
N PRO A 325 1.10 15.53 13.30
CA PRO A 325 1.73 16.73 12.78
C PRO A 325 0.68 17.81 12.50
N ASP A 326 1.08 19.08 12.46
CA ASP A 326 0.14 20.16 12.15
C ASP A 326 -0.27 20.17 10.67
N ASP A 327 0.67 19.84 9.80
CA ASP A 327 0.54 19.88 8.33
C ASP A 327 0.45 18.45 7.75
N TRP A 328 -0.77 17.89 7.67
CA TRP A 328 -1.02 16.60 7.01
C TRP A 328 -2.43 16.42 6.47
#